data_AF-A0A679GJ49-F1
#
_entry.id   AF-A0A679GJ49-F1
#
_cell.length_a   1.000
_cell.length_b   1.000
_cell.length_c   1.000
_cell.angle_alpha   90.00
_cell.angle_beta   90.00
_cell.angle_gamma   90.00
#
_symmetry.space_group_name_H-M   'P 1'
#
loop_
_entity.id
_entity.type
_entity.pdbx_description
1 polymer ?
#
loop_
_entity_poly.entity_id
_entity_poly.type
_entity_poly.pdbx_seq_one_letter_code
_entity_poly.pdbx_strand_id
1 'polypeptide(L)'
;MRLGIVVVGIGCALAGCAGRQGAELHIVRVEVPVEVPCRVEEVAVPPWAASTLRAGDSLEVKVRALLAERRQRIGYERELVAASNACR
;
A
#
# COMPACT_ATOMS: atom_id res chain seq x y z
N MET A 1 -15.83 30.69 63.09
CA MET A 1 -14.76 29.75 62.66
C MET A 1 -15.25 28.72 61.64
N ARG A 2 -16.36 28.00 61.86
CA ARG A 2 -16.89 26.99 60.92
C ARG A 2 -17.25 27.56 59.52
N LEU A 3 -17.89 28.73 59.45
CA LEU A 3 -18.30 29.35 58.19
C LEU A 3 -17.10 29.76 57.31
N GLY A 4 -16.02 30.26 57.93
CA GLY A 4 -14.81 30.68 57.22
C GLY A 4 -14.08 29.50 56.57
N ILE A 5 -14.06 28.33 57.21
CA ILE A 5 -13.45 27.11 56.65
C ILE A 5 -14.22 26.64 55.41
N VAL A 6 -15.56 26.72 55.43
CA VAL A 6 -16.39 26.33 54.28
C VAL A 6 -16.19 27.28 53.10
N VAL A 7 -16.12 28.59 53.35
CA VAL A 7 -15.87 29.59 52.31
C VAL A 7 -14.49 29.43 51.68
N VAL A 8 -13.45 29.16 52.48
CA VAL A 8 -12.10 28.90 51.98
C VAL A 8 -12.05 27.59 51.18
N GLY A 9 -12.71 26.52 51.65
CA GLY A 9 -12.76 25.25 50.93
C GLY A 9 -13.43 25.35 49.55
N ILE A 10 -14.54 26.08 49.46
CA ILE A 10 -15.24 26.33 48.19
C ILE A 10 -14.37 27.18 47.24
N GLY A 11 -13.70 28.20 47.75
CA GLY A 11 -12.79 29.04 46.97
C GLY A 11 -11.64 28.24 46.35
N CYS A 12 -11.00 27.36 47.13
CA CYS A 12 -9.91 26.50 46.63
C CYS A 12 -10.39 25.51 45.56
N ALA A 13 -11.58 24.94 45.71
CA ALA A 13 -12.15 24.01 44.73
C ALA A 13 -12.42 24.69 43.38
N LEU A 14 -12.91 25.94 43.39
CA LEU A 14 -13.17 26.71 42.18
C LEU A 14 -11.88 27.19 41.48
N ALA A 15 -10.84 27.54 42.25
CA ALA A 15 -9.54 27.93 41.71
C ALA A 15 -8.85 26.80 40.93
N GLY A 16 -9.06 25.54 41.31
CA GLY A 16 -8.52 24.36 40.61
C GLY A 16 -9.05 24.18 39.19
N CYS A 17 -10.28 24.62 38.89
CA CYS A 17 -10.83 24.58 37.52
C CYS A 17 -10.28 25.69 36.62
N ALA A 18 -10.03 26.89 37.17
CA ALA A 18 -9.50 28.03 36.42
C ALA A 18 -7.98 27.91 36.12
N GLY A 19 -7.25 27.14 36.92
CA GLY A 19 -5.81 26.92 36.76
C GLY A 19 -5.42 25.87 35.71
N ARG A 20 -6.38 25.27 34.98
CA ARG A 20 -6.10 24.31 33.91
C ARG A 20 -5.58 25.05 32.68
N GLN A 21 -4.31 25.43 32.73
CA GLN A 21 -3.58 26.03 31.61
C GLN A 21 -3.72 25.10 30.41
N GLY A 22 -4.18 25.65 29.28
CA GLY A 22 -4.29 24.91 28.04
C GLY A 22 -2.95 24.24 27.73
N ALA A 23 -2.98 22.94 27.46
CA ALA A 23 -1.77 22.16 27.17
C ALA A 23 -0.89 22.93 26.16
N GLU A 24 0.40 23.01 26.46
CA GLU A 24 1.37 23.69 25.61
C GLU A 24 1.29 23.10 24.19
N LEU A 25 1.04 23.96 23.19
CA LEU A 25 0.82 23.54 21.81
C LEU A 25 2.15 23.09 21.21
N HIS A 26 2.43 21.79 21.31
CA HIS A 26 3.58 21.19 20.64
C HIS A 26 3.25 20.94 19.17
N ILE A 27 3.82 21.78 18.30
CA ILE A 27 3.69 21.61 16.85
C ILE A 27 4.68 20.53 16.42
N VAL A 28 4.17 19.32 16.15
CA VAL A 28 4.98 18.18 15.69
C VAL A 28 4.99 18.16 14.17
N ARG A 29 6.19 18.13 13.57
CA ARG A 29 6.30 17.83 12.14
C ARG A 29 6.13 16.34 11.92
N VAL A 30 5.17 15.99 11.06
CA VAL A 30 4.89 14.62 10.64
C VAL A 30 5.32 14.47 9.19
N GLU A 31 6.09 13.44 8.90
CA GLU A 31 6.39 13.05 7.53
C GLU A 31 5.16 12.37 6.93
N VAL A 32 4.59 12.99 5.91
CA VAL A 32 3.48 12.40 5.16
C VAL A 32 4.08 11.59 4.01
N PRO A 33 3.83 10.27 3.94
CA PRO A 33 4.27 9.49 2.79
C PRO A 33 3.58 10.00 1.53
N VAL A 34 4.39 10.41 0.56
CA VAL A 34 3.93 10.82 -0.78
C VAL A 34 4.16 9.69 -1.76
N GLU A 35 3.24 9.54 -2.71
CA GLU A 35 3.39 8.56 -3.78
C GLU A 35 4.60 8.93 -4.65
N VAL A 36 5.52 7.98 -4.83
CA VAL A 36 6.68 8.16 -5.71
C VAL A 36 6.39 7.41 -7.00
N PRO A 37 6.38 8.07 -8.17
CA PRO A 37 6.07 7.40 -9.43
C PRO A 37 7.19 6.42 -9.78
N CYS A 38 6.85 5.14 -9.89
CA CYS A 38 7.77 4.16 -10.44
C CYS A 38 7.88 4.33 -11.96
N ARG A 39 9.11 4.34 -12.48
CA ARG A 39 9.38 4.32 -13.93
C ARG A 39 10.03 2.99 -14.29
N VAL A 40 9.24 2.08 -14.83
CA VAL A 40 9.68 0.79 -15.37
C VAL A 40 9.10 0.64 -16.77
N GLU A 41 9.87 0.02 -17.66
CA GLU A 41 9.46 -0.25 -19.03
C GLU A 41 8.31 -1.28 -19.05
N GLU A 42 7.38 -1.12 -19.99
CA GLU A 42 6.30 -2.09 -20.17
C GLU A 42 6.86 -3.41 -20.70
N VAL A 43 6.53 -4.53 -20.03
CA VAL A 43 6.96 -5.86 -20.47
C VAL A 43 6.15 -6.25 -21.71
N ALA A 44 6.83 -6.44 -22.83
CA ALA A 44 6.19 -6.77 -24.10
C ALA A 44 5.47 -8.13 -24.04
N VAL A 45 4.23 -8.18 -24.54
CA VAL A 45 3.48 -9.44 -24.66
C VAL A 45 4.14 -10.31 -25.73
N PRO A 46 4.56 -11.55 -25.40
CA PRO A 46 5.21 -12.42 -26.38
C PRO A 46 4.20 -12.93 -27.42
N PRO A 47 4.69 -13.32 -28.62
CA PRO A 47 3.86 -13.98 -29.61
C PRO A 47 3.50 -15.39 -29.12
N TRP A 48 2.33 -15.52 -28.52
CA TRP A 48 1.82 -16.76 -27.94
C TRP A 48 1.79 -17.89 -28.97
N ALA A 49 2.46 -19.00 -28.69
CA ALA A 49 2.58 -20.10 -29.63
C ALA A 49 1.23 -20.73 -30.01
N ALA A 50 0.21 -20.65 -29.15
CA ALA A 50 -1.13 -21.14 -29.46
C ALA A 50 -1.95 -20.18 -30.35
N SER A 51 -1.51 -18.93 -30.55
CA SER A 51 -2.27 -17.92 -31.32
C SER A 51 -2.51 -18.30 -32.79
N THR A 52 -1.69 -19.20 -33.33
CA THR A 52 -1.80 -19.67 -34.72
C THR A 52 -2.55 -20.99 -34.86
N LEU A 53 -3.00 -21.60 -33.76
CA LEU A 53 -3.70 -22.88 -33.80
C LEU A 53 -5.10 -22.77 -34.42
N ARG A 54 -5.47 -23.79 -35.19
CA ARG A 54 -6.77 -23.95 -35.83
C ARG A 54 -7.50 -25.16 -35.27
N ALA A 55 -8.83 -25.15 -35.39
CA ALA A 55 -9.67 -26.26 -34.93
C ALA A 55 -9.30 -27.60 -35.59
N GLY A 56 -8.96 -27.57 -36.89
CA GLY A 56 -8.57 -28.75 -37.67
C GLY A 56 -7.14 -29.25 -37.47
N ASP A 57 -6.31 -28.54 -36.70
CA ASP A 57 -4.93 -28.98 -36.48
C ASP A 57 -4.87 -30.32 -35.72
N SER A 58 -3.86 -31.12 -36.05
CA SER A 58 -3.63 -32.41 -35.40
C SER A 58 -3.35 -32.22 -33.90
N LEU A 59 -3.62 -33.26 -33.12
CA LEU A 59 -3.34 -33.26 -31.69
C LEU A 59 -1.86 -32.98 -31.42
N GLU A 60 -0.96 -33.54 -32.22
CA GLU A 60 0.49 -33.32 -32.09
C GLU A 60 0.87 -31.84 -32.22
N VAL A 61 0.34 -31.15 -33.24
CA VAL A 61 0.58 -29.71 -33.46
C VAL A 61 0.07 -28.90 -32.27
N LYS A 62 -1.14 -29.20 -31.78
CA LYS A 62 -1.73 -28.53 -30.61
C LYS A 62 -0.90 -28.73 -29.35
N VAL A 63 -0.50 -29.97 -29.05
CA VAL A 63 0.31 -30.28 -27.86
C VAL A 63 1.67 -29.58 -27.93
N ARG A 64 2.32 -29.60 -29.10
CA ARG A 64 3.61 -28.92 -29.29
C ARG A 64 3.50 -27.41 -29.04
N ALA A 65 2.49 -26.76 -29.61
CA ALA A 65 2.25 -25.33 -29.42
C ALA A 65 1.96 -24.99 -27.94
N LEU A 66 1.12 -25.78 -27.26
CA LEU A 66 0.78 -25.54 -25.85
C LEU A 66 1.97 -25.77 -24.90
N LEU A 67 2.83 -26.76 -25.18
CA LEU A 67 4.06 -26.97 -24.41
C LEU A 67 5.11 -25.86 -24.63
N ALA A 68 5.16 -25.29 -25.83
CA ALA A 68 5.97 -24.11 -26.12
C ALA A 68 5.42 -22.88 -25.38
N GLU A 69 4.11 -22.64 -25.47
CA GLU A 69 3.46 -21.52 -24.79
C GLU A 69 3.60 -21.61 -23.27
N ARG A 70 3.51 -22.80 -22.68
CA ARG A 70 3.76 -22.98 -21.24
C ARG A 70 5.12 -22.43 -20.81
N ARG A 71 6.15 -22.60 -21.64
CA ARG A 71 7.49 -22.03 -21.36
C ARG A 71 7.51 -20.51 -21.56
N GLN A 72 6.83 -20.01 -22.59
CA GLN A 72 6.67 -18.56 -22.81
C GLN A 72 6.00 -17.88 -21.61
N ARG A 73 4.93 -18.47 -21.05
CA ARG A 73 4.23 -17.96 -19.86
C ARG A 73 5.15 -17.88 -18.64
N ILE A 74 5.92 -18.94 -18.38
CA ILE A 74 6.89 -18.97 -17.27
C ILE A 74 7.94 -17.84 -17.42
N GLY A 75 8.41 -17.58 -18.64
CA GLY A 75 9.33 -16.49 -18.91
C GLY A 75 8.69 -15.12 -18.68
N TYR A 76 7.52 -14.90 -19.29
CA TYR A 76 6.78 -13.65 -19.18
C TYR A 76 6.38 -13.31 -17.74
N GLU A 77 5.94 -14.29 -16.95
CA GLU A 77 5.65 -14.11 -15.52
C GLU A 77 6.88 -13.67 -14.74
N ARG A 78 8.06 -14.22 -15.05
CA ARG A 78 9.32 -13.81 -14.39
C ARG A 78 9.71 -12.40 -14.76
N GLU A 79 9.54 -12.00 -16.01
CA GLU A 79 9.78 -10.62 -16.46
C GLU A 79 8.83 -9.63 -15.78
N LEU A 80 7.53 -9.97 -15.68
CA LEU A 80 6.55 -9.17 -14.95
C LEU A 80 6.89 -9.04 -13.47
N VAL A 81 7.30 -10.14 -12.82
CA VAL A 81 7.74 -10.10 -11.41
C VAL A 81 9.00 -9.23 -11.26
N ALA A 82 9.95 -9.31 -12.19
CA ALA A 82 11.15 -8.47 -12.17
C ALA A 82 10.80 -6.99 -12.32
N ALA A 83 9.92 -6.66 -13.27
CA ALA A 83 9.43 -5.28 -13.47
C ALA A 83 8.70 -4.76 -12.23
N SER A 84 7.85 -5.58 -11.60
CA SER A 84 7.15 -5.23 -10.36
C SER A 84 8.12 -5.01 -9.20
N ASN A 85 9.13 -5.86 -9.05
CA ASN A 85 10.13 -5.75 -7.98
C ASN A 85 11.04 -4.53 -8.14
N ALA A 86 11.26 -4.03 -9.36
CA ALA A 86 12.01 -2.79 -9.57
C ALA A 86 11.28 -1.55 -9.03
N CYS A 87 9.99 -1.65 -8.74
CA CYS A 87 9.13 -0.56 -8.24
C CYS A 87 8.80 -0.63 -6.74
N ARG A 88 9.15 -1.71 -6.07
CA ARG A 88 8.84 -1.92 -4.66
C ARG A 88 9.94 -1.35 -3.77
#